data_AF-A0A0A2WLU3-F1
#
_entry.id   AF-A0A0A2WLU3-F1
#
_cell.length_a   1.000
_cell.length_b   1.000
_cell.length_c   1.000
_cell.angle_alpha   90.00
_cell.angle_beta   90.00
_cell.angle_gamma   90.00
#
_symmetry.space_group_name_H-M   'P 1'
#
loop_
_entity.id
_entity.type
_entity.pdbx_description
1 polymer ?
#
loop_
_entity_poly.entity_id
_entity_poly.type
_entity_poly.pdbx_seq_one_letter_code
_entity_poly.pdbx_strand_id
1 'polypeptide(L)'
;MRSIAALLVLFLTACASHQTSAPTVSPATTPEEADLVDLRTLVPDIDLDIRYAGANNFTGAPVDGYDAPKCYLLRPAAEALAAIERGLRDDHLRLRLYDCYRPVRAVRRFVEWAHAPEDGRTKAAYYPSFDKPDLLGDYISPTSGHSRGATVDLDLLECDDTGVSCTPLDMGTHFDFFDTLANTESRKATDAQRANRHRLRDAMQAGGFRDYKMEWWHFTLDPAPSPGVAFDIPVR
;
A
#
# COMPACT_ATOMS: atom_id res chain seq x y z
N MET A 1 -70.83 -15.08 7.99
CA MET A 1 -69.56 -14.46 7.53
C MET A 1 -68.42 -15.10 8.30
N ARG A 2 -67.61 -15.95 7.67
CA ARG A 2 -66.47 -16.63 8.30
C ARG A 2 -65.21 -15.86 7.92
N SER A 3 -64.57 -15.20 8.88
CA SER A 3 -63.31 -14.49 8.66
C SER A 3 -62.14 -15.48 8.67
N ILE A 4 -61.40 -15.51 7.57
CA ILE A 4 -60.14 -16.25 7.41
C ILE A 4 -59.02 -15.31 7.88
N ALA A 5 -58.28 -15.69 8.93
CA ALA A 5 -57.08 -14.99 9.35
C ALA A 5 -55.90 -15.47 8.49
N ALA A 6 -55.30 -14.57 7.71
CA ALA A 6 -54.09 -14.84 6.93
C ALA A 6 -52.86 -14.72 7.84
N LEU A 7 -52.08 -15.80 7.94
CA LEU A 7 -50.82 -15.83 8.68
C LEU A 7 -49.71 -15.30 7.77
N LEU A 8 -49.19 -14.11 8.06
CA LEU A 8 -48.02 -13.54 7.39
C LEU A 8 -46.76 -14.18 7.97
N VAL A 9 -46.04 -14.98 7.18
CA VAL A 9 -44.72 -15.52 7.55
C VAL A 9 -43.66 -14.54 7.07
N LEU A 10 -43.04 -13.81 8.01
CA LEU A 10 -41.88 -12.96 7.74
C LEU A 10 -40.62 -13.84 7.62
N PHE A 11 -40.04 -13.92 6.43
CA PHE A 11 -38.69 -14.48 6.25
C PHE A 11 -37.67 -13.41 6.65
N LEU A 12 -37.09 -13.56 7.85
CA LEU A 12 -35.91 -12.81 8.27
C LEU A 12 -34.69 -13.39 7.54
N THR A 13 -34.27 -12.75 6.45
CA THR A 13 -32.95 -12.97 5.87
C THR A 13 -31.90 -12.40 6.82
N ALA A 14 -31.25 -13.27 7.59
CA ALA A 14 -30.09 -12.90 8.39
C ALA A 14 -28.92 -12.58 7.43
N CYS A 15 -28.61 -11.30 7.26
CA CYS A 15 -27.33 -10.89 6.70
C CYS A 15 -26.23 -11.35 7.66
N ALA A 16 -25.53 -12.44 7.33
CA ALA A 16 -24.33 -12.83 8.04
C ALA A 16 -23.26 -11.77 7.77
N SER A 17 -23.04 -10.89 8.73
CA SER A 17 -21.89 -10.00 8.76
C SER A 17 -20.63 -10.85 8.77
N HIS A 18 -19.85 -10.80 7.68
CA HIS A 18 -18.50 -11.35 7.65
C HIS A 18 -17.66 -10.52 8.63
N GLN A 19 -17.53 -11.00 9.88
CA GLN A 19 -16.51 -10.52 10.78
C GLN A 19 -15.17 -10.95 10.21
N THR A 20 -14.45 -10.04 9.56
CA THR A 20 -13.06 -10.26 9.18
C THR A 20 -12.23 -10.30 10.46
N SER A 21 -11.87 -11.50 10.91
CA SER A 21 -10.94 -11.67 12.03
C SER A 21 -9.61 -10.99 11.73
N ALA A 22 -8.95 -10.46 12.76
CA ALA A 22 -7.59 -9.95 12.63
C ALA A 22 -6.67 -11.03 12.03
N PRO A 23 -5.68 -10.66 11.19
CA PRO A 23 -4.79 -11.64 10.60
C PRO A 23 -3.94 -12.32 11.69
N THR A 24 -3.69 -13.62 11.51
CA THR A 24 -2.77 -14.37 12.36
C THR A 24 -1.34 -14.09 11.92
N VAL A 25 -0.45 -13.82 12.87
CA VAL A 25 0.98 -13.66 12.55
C VAL A 25 1.62 -15.03 12.32
N SER A 26 2.23 -15.20 11.15
CA SER A 26 2.96 -16.39 10.74
C SER A 26 4.15 -16.68 11.68
N PRO A 27 4.45 -17.95 11.97
CA PRO A 27 5.65 -18.33 12.72
C PRO A 27 6.94 -18.27 11.87
N ALA A 28 6.84 -17.99 10.56
CA ALA A 28 8.00 -17.88 9.67
C ALA A 28 8.98 -16.79 10.17
N THR A 29 10.27 -17.09 10.10
CA THR A 29 11.36 -16.24 10.60
C THR A 29 12.30 -15.76 9.49
N THR A 30 12.13 -16.30 8.29
CA THR A 30 12.91 -15.94 7.10
C THR A 30 11.99 -15.67 5.91
N PRO A 31 12.41 -14.81 4.95
CA PRO A 31 11.65 -14.59 3.72
C PRO A 31 11.33 -15.88 2.97
N GLU A 32 12.28 -16.82 2.94
CA GLU A 32 12.15 -18.11 2.25
C GLU A 32 11.05 -18.99 2.87
N GLU A 33 10.98 -19.06 4.21
CA GLU A 33 9.91 -19.77 4.93
C GLU A 33 8.52 -19.17 4.66
N ALA A 34 8.46 -17.89 4.33
CA ALA A 34 7.22 -17.16 4.03
C ALA A 34 6.90 -17.07 2.52
N ASP A 35 7.72 -17.65 1.64
CA ASP A 35 7.70 -17.44 0.18
C ASP A 35 7.66 -15.96 -0.22
N LEU A 36 8.36 -15.13 0.56
CA LEU A 36 8.64 -13.74 0.23
C LEU A 36 9.87 -13.69 -0.68
N VAL A 37 9.69 -13.08 -1.86
CA VAL A 37 10.68 -12.95 -2.92
C VAL A 37 11.16 -11.51 -2.98
N ASP A 38 12.48 -11.33 -3.13
CA ASP A 38 13.07 -10.03 -3.47
C ASP A 38 12.72 -9.68 -4.91
N LEU A 39 12.02 -8.56 -5.11
CA LEU A 39 11.62 -8.10 -6.45
C LEU A 39 12.82 -7.93 -7.39
N ARG A 40 14.01 -7.58 -6.87
CA ARG A 40 15.22 -7.45 -7.69
C ARG A 40 15.72 -8.77 -8.28
N THR A 41 15.25 -9.91 -7.79
CA THR A 41 15.53 -11.20 -8.44
C THR A 41 14.73 -11.39 -9.73
N LEU A 42 13.64 -10.64 -9.91
CA LEU A 42 12.79 -10.67 -11.11
C LEU A 42 13.01 -9.44 -12.01
N VAL A 43 13.31 -8.29 -11.41
CA VAL A 43 13.61 -7.02 -12.11
C VAL A 43 14.86 -6.38 -11.48
N PRO A 44 16.08 -6.74 -11.91
CA PRO A 44 17.31 -6.32 -11.25
C PRO A 44 17.54 -4.80 -11.18
N ASP A 45 17.01 -4.06 -12.16
CA ASP A 45 17.15 -2.61 -12.30
C ASP A 45 15.91 -1.84 -11.80
N ILE A 46 15.00 -2.48 -11.08
CA ILE A 46 13.83 -1.81 -10.48
C ILE A 46 14.28 -0.67 -9.56
N ASP A 47 13.65 0.50 -9.74
CA ASP A 47 13.91 1.68 -8.92
C ASP A 47 13.27 1.49 -7.54
N LEU A 48 14.12 1.46 -6.51
CA LEU A 48 13.71 1.30 -5.12
C LEU A 48 14.08 2.55 -4.34
N ASP A 49 13.08 3.18 -3.73
CA ASP A 49 13.20 4.29 -2.80
C ASP A 49 12.49 3.89 -1.49
N ILE A 50 12.94 2.79 -0.89
CA ILE A 50 12.30 2.17 0.29
C ILE A 50 12.38 3.10 1.49
N ARG A 51 11.33 3.90 1.71
CA ARG A 51 11.36 5.07 2.61
C ARG A 51 11.52 4.71 4.08
N TYR A 52 11.02 3.56 4.47
CA TYR A 52 11.06 3.10 5.85
C TYR A 52 12.41 2.50 6.27
N ALA A 53 13.31 2.22 5.33
CA ALA A 53 14.70 1.87 5.62
C ALA A 53 15.58 3.11 5.94
N GLY A 54 15.07 4.33 5.71
CA GLY A 54 15.76 5.59 5.96
C GLY A 54 14.95 6.54 6.83
N ALA A 55 15.39 7.80 6.95
CA ALA A 55 14.68 8.83 7.72
C ALA A 55 13.69 9.66 6.88
N ASN A 56 13.62 9.44 5.57
CA ASN A 56 12.77 10.19 4.63
C ASN A 56 11.32 9.65 4.60
N ASN A 57 10.69 9.58 5.77
CA ASN A 57 9.32 9.14 5.96
C ASN A 57 8.66 9.94 7.10
N PHE A 58 7.35 9.77 7.30
CA PHE A 58 6.57 10.53 8.28
C PHE A 58 7.04 10.34 9.74
N THR A 59 7.74 9.25 10.07
CA THR A 59 8.29 9.04 11.41
C THR A 59 9.60 9.81 11.66
N GLY A 60 10.27 10.24 10.58
CA GLY A 60 11.55 10.95 10.63
C GLY A 60 12.74 10.09 11.02
N ALA A 61 12.62 8.75 10.98
CA ALA A 61 13.67 7.80 11.30
C ALA A 61 13.46 6.47 10.54
N PRO A 62 14.50 5.61 10.43
CA PRO A 62 14.30 4.22 10.00
C PRO A 62 13.30 3.52 10.92
N VAL A 63 12.44 2.70 10.32
CA VAL A 63 11.32 2.04 11.00
C VAL A 63 11.73 0.63 11.40
N ASP A 64 11.36 0.23 12.61
CA ASP A 64 11.62 -1.10 13.14
C ASP A 64 11.29 -2.21 12.13
N GLY A 65 12.25 -3.09 11.86
CA GLY A 65 12.10 -4.18 10.90
C GLY A 65 12.58 -3.89 9.49
N TYR A 66 12.95 -2.64 9.17
CA TYR A 66 13.63 -2.30 7.91
C TYR A 66 15.14 -2.17 8.13
N ASP A 67 15.86 -3.29 7.96
CA ASP A 67 17.32 -3.35 8.08
C ASP A 67 18.03 -3.09 6.72
N ALA A 68 17.28 -3.15 5.61
CA ALA A 68 17.78 -2.89 4.26
C ALA A 68 16.68 -2.29 3.34
N PRO A 69 17.06 -1.52 2.30
CA PRO A 69 16.12 -0.98 1.32
C PRO A 69 15.77 -2.03 0.26
N LYS A 70 15.05 -3.09 0.66
CA LYS A 70 14.58 -4.17 -0.22
C LYS A 70 13.06 -4.17 -0.35
N CYS A 71 12.58 -4.66 -1.49
CA CYS A 71 11.16 -4.89 -1.75
C CYS A 71 10.89 -6.39 -1.73
N TYR A 72 10.33 -6.88 -0.63
CA TYR A 72 9.83 -8.26 -0.54
C TYR A 72 8.35 -8.34 -0.86
N LEU A 73 7.94 -9.37 -1.60
CA LEU A 73 6.54 -9.65 -1.92
C LEU A 73 6.33 -11.16 -1.97
N LEU A 74 5.12 -11.62 -1.67
CA LEU A 74 4.72 -12.98 -2.00
C LEU A 74 4.85 -13.17 -3.51
N ARG A 75 5.31 -14.35 -3.92
CA ARG A 75 5.63 -14.66 -5.31
C ARG A 75 4.58 -14.21 -6.35
N PRO A 76 3.26 -14.45 -6.17
CA PRO A 76 2.27 -14.00 -7.15
C PRO A 76 2.24 -12.48 -7.34
N ALA A 77 2.42 -11.70 -6.26
CA ALA A 77 2.47 -10.25 -6.33
C ALA A 77 3.78 -9.77 -6.97
N ALA A 78 4.91 -10.41 -6.66
CA ALA A 78 6.19 -10.09 -7.26
C ALA A 78 6.18 -10.32 -8.78
N GLU A 79 5.63 -11.45 -9.23
CA GLU A 79 5.53 -11.80 -10.64
C GLU A 79 4.59 -10.88 -11.42
N ALA A 80 3.42 -10.55 -10.84
CA ALA A 80 2.48 -9.60 -11.43
C ALA A 80 3.10 -8.20 -11.57
N LEU A 81 3.75 -7.71 -10.52
CA LEU A 81 4.42 -6.41 -10.54
C LEU A 81 5.58 -6.36 -11.53
N ALA A 82 6.36 -7.44 -11.63
CA ALA A 82 7.41 -7.55 -12.63
C ALA A 82 6.85 -7.55 -14.06
N ALA A 83 5.66 -8.10 -14.29
CA ALA A 83 4.99 -8.03 -15.59
C ALA A 83 4.50 -6.61 -15.92
N ILE A 84 3.91 -5.90 -14.95
CA ILE A 84 3.53 -4.49 -15.11
C ILE A 84 4.74 -3.64 -15.48
N GLU A 85 5.82 -3.72 -14.69
CA GLU A 85 7.06 -2.98 -14.94
C GLU A 85 7.63 -3.24 -16.33
N ARG A 86 7.61 -4.49 -16.82
CA ARG A 86 8.07 -4.80 -18.19
C ARG A 86 7.19 -4.15 -19.25
N GLY A 87 5.87 -4.18 -19.08
CA GLY A 87 4.93 -3.59 -20.04
C GLY A 87 5.02 -2.06 -20.08
N LEU A 88 5.25 -1.42 -18.93
CA LEU A 88 5.38 0.04 -18.84
C LEU A 88 6.58 0.59 -19.64
N ARG A 89 7.63 -0.20 -19.82
CA ARG A 89 8.82 0.22 -20.56
C ARG A 89 8.55 0.50 -22.03
N ASP A 90 7.55 -0.15 -22.62
CA ASP A 90 7.14 0.09 -24.00
C ASP A 90 6.59 1.53 -24.19
N ASP A 91 6.12 2.15 -23.11
CA ASP A 91 5.58 3.52 -23.08
C ASP A 91 6.55 4.53 -22.44
N HIS A 92 7.85 4.20 -22.35
CA HIS A 92 8.87 5.00 -21.66
C HIS A 92 8.53 5.28 -20.18
N LEU A 93 7.85 4.33 -19.54
CA LEU A 93 7.50 4.41 -18.13
C LEU A 93 8.19 3.34 -17.30
N ARG A 94 8.37 3.65 -16.01
CA ARG A 94 8.91 2.72 -15.02
C ARG A 94 8.28 2.91 -13.66
N LEU A 95 8.33 1.89 -12.81
CA LEU A 95 7.87 1.98 -11.42
C LEU A 95 9.01 2.41 -10.49
N ARG A 96 8.65 3.20 -9.47
CA ARG A 96 9.46 3.45 -8.26
C ARG A 96 8.73 2.90 -7.05
N LEU A 97 9.39 2.09 -6.24
CA LEU A 97 8.77 1.44 -5.09
C LEU A 97 9.18 2.15 -3.79
N TYR A 98 8.19 2.58 -3.01
CA TYR A 98 8.38 3.23 -1.72
C TYR A 98 8.24 2.25 -0.55
N ASP A 99 7.33 1.28 -0.66
CA ASP A 99 7.18 0.19 0.29
C ASP A 99 6.57 -1.06 -0.37
N CYS A 100 6.88 -2.23 0.19
CA CYS A 100 6.37 -3.53 -0.27
C CYS A 100 5.90 -4.30 0.96
N TYR A 101 6.41 -5.51 1.22
CA TYR A 101 6.20 -6.17 2.50
C TYR A 101 6.66 -5.29 3.68
N ARG A 102 5.75 -5.07 4.63
CA ARG A 102 5.96 -4.32 5.87
C ARG A 102 5.83 -5.23 7.08
N PRO A 103 6.89 -5.46 7.88
CA PRO A 103 6.80 -6.29 9.06
C PRO A 103 5.75 -5.79 10.06
N VAL A 104 5.07 -6.70 10.78
CA VAL A 104 4.07 -6.31 11.80
C VAL A 104 4.66 -5.36 12.86
N ARG A 105 5.94 -5.52 13.22
CA ARG A 105 6.64 -4.60 14.14
C ARG A 105 6.72 -3.16 13.60
N ALA A 106 6.83 -2.97 12.29
CA ALA A 106 6.80 -1.64 11.67
C ALA A 106 5.41 -1.00 11.81
N VAL A 107 4.34 -1.78 11.61
CA VAL A 107 2.96 -1.33 11.84
C VAL A 107 2.76 -0.93 13.30
N ARG A 108 3.25 -1.73 14.26
CA ARG A 108 3.23 -1.38 15.68
C ARG A 108 3.97 -0.05 15.93
N ARG A 109 5.13 0.13 15.29
CA ARG A 109 5.92 1.36 15.40
C ARG A 109 5.16 2.59 14.89
N PHE A 110 4.37 2.45 13.82
CA PHE A 110 3.50 3.52 13.31
C PHE A 110 2.38 3.88 14.28
N VAL A 111 1.73 2.89 14.89
CA VAL A 111 0.71 3.13 15.91
C VAL A 111 1.32 3.80 17.15
N GLU A 112 2.48 3.35 17.61
CA GLU A 112 3.21 3.99 18.71
C GLU A 112 3.58 5.45 18.37
N TRP A 113 4.08 5.69 17.16
CA TRP A 113 4.40 7.04 16.67
C TRP A 113 3.16 7.94 16.66
N ALA A 114 2.00 7.41 16.25
CA ALA A 114 0.75 8.17 16.20
C ALA A 114 0.24 8.57 17.59
N HIS A 115 0.56 7.79 18.62
CA HIS A 115 0.25 8.09 20.02
C HIS A 115 1.30 8.96 20.73
N ALA A 116 2.52 9.05 20.19
CA ALA A 116 3.57 9.85 20.78
C ALA A 116 3.26 11.35 20.66
N PRO A 117 3.75 12.19 21.60
CA PRO A 117 3.62 13.63 21.49
C PRO A 117 4.11 14.17 20.13
N GLU A 118 3.48 15.23 19.65
CA GLU A 118 3.93 15.93 18.45
C GLU A 118 5.28 16.61 18.71
N ASP A 119 6.22 16.42 17.79
CA ASP A 119 7.55 17.06 17.83
C ASP A 119 7.78 18.03 16.66
N GLY A 120 6.82 18.11 15.72
CA GLY A 120 6.77 19.06 14.62
C GLY A 120 7.74 18.78 13.47
N ARG A 121 8.60 17.76 13.58
CA ARG A 121 9.69 17.53 12.60
C ARG A 121 9.19 17.17 11.21
N THR A 122 8.12 16.39 11.14
CA THR A 122 7.59 15.84 9.88
C THR A 122 6.19 16.36 9.54
N LYS A 123 5.48 16.99 10.48
CA LYS A 123 4.08 17.45 10.33
C LYS A 123 3.84 18.26 9.06
N ALA A 124 4.63 19.32 8.83
CA ALA A 124 4.42 20.21 7.69
C ALA A 124 4.58 19.51 6.33
N ALA A 125 5.43 18.48 6.28
CA ALA A 125 5.66 17.70 5.07
C ALA A 125 4.59 16.62 4.88
N TYR A 126 4.31 15.82 5.90
CA TYR A 126 3.56 14.57 5.72
C TYR A 126 2.09 14.64 6.15
N TYR A 127 1.73 15.48 7.11
CA TYR A 127 0.36 15.52 7.65
C TYR A 127 -0.03 16.93 8.12
N PRO A 128 0.06 17.95 7.24
CA PRO A 128 -0.09 19.35 7.64
C PRO A 128 -1.49 19.69 8.17
N SER A 129 -2.50 18.94 7.76
CA SER A 129 -3.91 19.18 8.10
C SER A 129 -4.44 18.33 9.25
N PHE A 130 -3.61 17.44 9.82
CA PHE A 130 -4.02 16.45 10.81
C PHE A 130 -3.14 16.48 12.05
N ASP A 131 -3.68 16.11 13.20
CA ASP A 131 -2.87 15.72 14.35
C ASP A 131 -2.63 14.21 14.30
N LYS A 132 -1.51 13.75 14.90
CA LYS A 132 -1.09 12.34 14.81
C LYS A 132 -2.18 11.33 15.18
N PRO A 133 -2.99 11.53 16.25
CA PRO A 133 -4.05 10.60 16.58
C PRO A 133 -5.16 10.51 15.53
N ASP A 134 -5.39 11.59 14.76
CA ASP A 134 -6.42 11.63 13.70
C ASP A 134 -6.01 10.82 12.46
N LEU A 135 -4.73 10.42 12.37
CA LEU A 135 -4.26 9.53 11.31
C LEU A 135 -4.67 8.07 11.55
N LEU A 136 -5.05 7.71 12.78
CA LEU A 136 -5.47 6.35 13.12
C LEU A 136 -6.83 6.01 12.47
N GLY A 137 -6.89 4.84 11.84
CA GLY A 137 -8.06 4.35 11.11
C GLY A 137 -7.86 4.49 9.60
N ASP A 138 -7.88 5.73 9.12
CA ASP A 138 -7.86 6.04 7.69
C ASP A 138 -6.47 5.88 7.05
N TYR A 139 -5.40 6.36 7.70
CA TYR A 139 -4.04 6.28 7.14
C TYR A 139 -3.15 5.28 7.90
N ILE A 140 -3.33 5.18 9.23
CA ILE A 140 -2.57 4.27 10.09
C ILE A 140 -3.54 3.30 10.75
N SER A 141 -3.40 2.01 10.41
CA SER A 141 -4.20 0.93 11.00
C SER A 141 -3.32 0.00 11.84
N PRO A 142 -3.85 -0.58 12.93
CA PRO A 142 -3.12 -1.60 13.71
C PRO A 142 -2.87 -2.89 12.93
N THR A 143 -3.46 -3.03 11.74
CA THR A 143 -3.17 -4.11 10.80
C THR A 143 -2.96 -3.53 9.40
N SER A 144 -2.02 -4.07 8.63
CA SER A 144 -1.71 -3.56 7.29
C SER A 144 -1.78 -4.67 6.23
N GLY A 145 -2.25 -4.33 5.04
CA GLY A 145 -2.15 -5.19 3.85
C GLY A 145 -0.70 -5.52 3.49
N HIS A 146 0.22 -4.57 3.70
CA HIS A 146 1.65 -4.77 3.50
C HIS A 146 2.22 -5.90 4.33
N SER A 147 1.73 -6.11 5.55
CA SER A 147 2.17 -7.24 6.39
C SER A 147 1.75 -8.59 5.85
N ARG A 148 0.87 -8.64 4.84
CA ARG A 148 0.43 -9.86 4.15
C ARG A 148 1.23 -10.12 2.86
N GLY A 149 2.20 -9.27 2.54
CA GLY A 149 3.16 -9.47 1.45
C GLY A 149 2.58 -9.32 0.03
N ALA A 150 1.39 -8.76 -0.13
CA ALA A 150 0.74 -8.60 -1.44
C ALA A 150 0.33 -7.14 -1.74
N THR A 151 0.86 -6.20 -0.97
CA THR A 151 0.56 -4.77 -1.06
C THR A 151 1.84 -4.00 -1.31
N VAL A 152 1.74 -2.93 -2.10
CA VAL A 152 2.84 -2.09 -2.53
C VAL A 152 2.42 -0.63 -2.53
N ASP A 153 3.38 0.23 -2.18
CA ASP A 153 3.29 1.69 -2.30
C ASP A 153 4.30 2.12 -3.36
N LEU A 154 3.85 2.83 -4.40
CA LEU A 154 4.68 3.08 -5.58
C LEU A 154 4.29 4.33 -6.37
N ASP A 155 5.21 4.74 -7.24
CA ASP A 155 5.08 5.83 -8.19
C ASP A 155 5.23 5.35 -9.64
N LEU A 156 4.87 6.24 -10.55
CA LEU A 156 5.13 6.11 -11.97
C LEU A 156 6.17 7.15 -12.41
N LEU A 157 7.23 6.68 -13.02
CA LEU A 157 8.30 7.49 -13.59
C LEU A 157 8.12 7.60 -15.11
N GLU A 158 8.39 8.77 -15.66
CA GLU A 158 8.60 8.98 -17.09
C GLU A 158 10.10 9.01 -17.38
N CYS A 159 10.52 8.26 -18.40
CA CYS A 159 11.90 8.08 -18.77
C CYS A 159 12.20 8.66 -20.16
N ASP A 160 13.48 8.94 -20.41
CA ASP A 160 13.96 9.25 -21.76
C ASP A 160 13.88 8.03 -22.71
N ASP A 161 14.21 8.26 -23.98
CA ASP A 161 14.21 7.21 -25.02
C ASP A 161 15.13 6.03 -24.70
N THR A 162 16.14 6.23 -23.83
CA THR A 162 17.08 5.19 -23.42
C THR A 162 16.63 4.41 -22.19
N GLY A 163 15.60 4.91 -21.48
CA GLY A 163 15.14 4.34 -20.21
C GLY A 163 16.10 4.57 -19.05
N VAL A 164 17.13 5.41 -19.22
CA VAL A 164 18.20 5.61 -18.23
C VAL A 164 17.87 6.75 -17.28
N SER A 165 17.46 7.90 -17.81
CA SER A 165 17.04 9.04 -16.99
C SER A 165 15.54 9.01 -16.82
N CYS A 166 15.07 8.84 -15.59
CA CYS A 166 13.65 8.79 -15.25
C CYS A 166 13.30 9.82 -14.17
N THR A 167 12.14 10.45 -14.30
CA THR A 167 11.61 11.44 -13.35
C THR A 167 10.20 11.03 -12.90
N PRO A 168 9.86 11.12 -11.60
CA PRO A 168 8.50 10.87 -11.15
C PRO A 168 7.49 11.78 -11.84
N LEU A 169 6.36 11.23 -12.23
CA LEU A 169 5.23 12.02 -12.69
C LEU A 169 4.71 12.90 -11.54
N ASP A 170 4.20 14.09 -11.86
CA ASP A 170 3.58 14.94 -10.85
C ASP A 170 2.23 14.34 -10.43
N MET A 171 2.21 13.72 -9.26
CA MET A 171 1.01 13.18 -8.63
C MET A 171 0.32 14.20 -7.72
N GLY A 172 0.84 15.42 -7.59
CA GLY A 172 0.33 16.51 -6.76
C GLY A 172 0.68 16.44 -5.27
N THR A 173 1.19 15.30 -4.82
CA THR A 173 1.68 15.06 -3.47
C THR A 173 2.81 14.04 -3.53
N HIS A 174 3.71 14.05 -2.55
CA HIS A 174 4.66 12.95 -2.38
C HIS A 174 3.99 11.75 -1.67
N PHE A 175 4.67 10.61 -1.68
CA PHE A 175 4.32 9.43 -0.88
C PHE A 175 4.20 9.76 0.61
N ASP A 176 3.26 9.10 1.31
CA ASP A 176 2.90 9.34 2.72
C ASP A 176 2.40 10.75 3.04
N PHE A 177 1.91 11.49 2.03
CA PHE A 177 1.21 12.75 2.26
C PHE A 177 -0.21 12.49 2.75
N PHE A 178 -0.40 12.41 4.07
CA PHE A 178 -1.68 12.18 4.72
C PHE A 178 -2.58 13.42 4.67
N ASP A 179 -3.26 13.59 3.53
CA ASP A 179 -4.34 14.54 3.33
C ASP A 179 -5.30 14.02 2.25
N THR A 180 -6.54 14.46 2.29
CA THR A 180 -7.53 14.29 1.21
C THR A 180 -7.03 14.70 -0.19
N LEU A 181 -5.98 15.53 -0.30
CA LEU A 181 -5.30 15.82 -1.56
C LEU A 181 -4.66 14.56 -2.17
N ALA A 182 -4.19 13.61 -1.36
CA ALA A 182 -3.59 12.35 -1.81
C ALA A 182 -4.63 11.30 -2.26
N ASN A 183 -5.93 11.47 -1.94
CA ASN A 183 -6.97 10.58 -2.44
C ASN A 183 -6.93 10.52 -3.98
N THR A 184 -7.05 9.32 -4.57
CA THR A 184 -6.95 9.10 -6.02
C THR A 184 -7.85 10.05 -6.83
N GLU A 185 -9.09 10.26 -6.35
CA GLU A 185 -10.11 11.11 -7.00
C GLU A 185 -10.18 12.55 -6.43
N SER A 186 -9.13 13.02 -5.75
CA SER A 186 -9.17 14.33 -5.08
C SER A 186 -9.41 15.48 -6.06
N ARG A 187 -10.47 16.26 -5.83
CA ARG A 187 -10.76 17.47 -6.61
C ARG A 187 -9.78 18.62 -6.34
N LYS A 188 -8.92 18.49 -5.31
CA LYS A 188 -7.86 19.46 -5.01
C LYS A 188 -6.65 19.27 -5.94
N ALA A 189 -6.46 18.07 -6.50
CA ALA A 189 -5.43 17.81 -7.50
C ALA A 189 -5.84 18.42 -8.85
N THR A 190 -4.87 18.85 -9.64
CA THR A 190 -5.13 19.33 -11.01
C THR A 190 -5.59 18.19 -11.92
N ASP A 191 -6.17 18.53 -13.08
CA ASP A 191 -6.60 17.52 -14.06
C ASP A 191 -5.42 16.66 -14.54
N ALA A 192 -4.24 17.26 -14.73
CA ALA A 192 -3.02 16.55 -15.10
C ALA A 192 -2.54 15.59 -13.99
N GLN A 193 -2.56 16.03 -12.74
CA GLN A 193 -2.19 15.17 -11.59
C GLN A 193 -3.15 13.99 -11.44
N ARG A 194 -4.46 14.21 -11.60
CA ARG A 194 -5.43 13.10 -11.58
C ARG A 194 -5.24 12.15 -12.76
N ALA A 195 -4.94 12.67 -13.95
CA ALA A 195 -4.62 11.82 -15.11
C ALA A 195 -3.38 10.95 -14.86
N ASN A 196 -2.33 11.47 -14.21
CA ASN A 196 -1.16 10.69 -13.83
C ASN A 196 -1.50 9.59 -12.81
N ARG A 197 -2.30 9.90 -11.77
CA ARG A 197 -2.80 8.91 -10.81
C ARG A 197 -3.62 7.82 -11.48
N HIS A 198 -4.47 8.19 -12.44
CA HIS A 198 -5.25 7.24 -13.23
C HIS A 198 -4.35 6.37 -14.11
N ARG A 199 -3.33 6.93 -14.75
CA ARG A 199 -2.35 6.15 -15.53
C ARG A 199 -1.68 5.08 -14.67
N LEU A 200 -1.26 5.43 -13.45
CA LEU A 200 -0.70 4.48 -12.50
C LEU A 200 -1.74 3.43 -12.09
N ARG A 201 -2.93 3.86 -11.66
CA ARG A 201 -4.01 2.97 -11.24
C ARG A 201 -4.37 1.96 -12.33
N ASP A 202 -4.54 2.42 -13.56
CA ASP A 202 -5.00 1.60 -14.66
C ASP A 202 -3.93 0.56 -15.05
N ALA A 203 -2.64 0.93 -15.00
CA ALA A 203 -1.53 -0.01 -15.17
C ALA A 203 -1.50 -1.09 -14.06
N MET A 204 -1.66 -0.68 -12.80
CA MET A 204 -1.70 -1.60 -11.67
C MET A 204 -2.92 -2.52 -11.72
N GLN A 205 -4.09 -2.00 -12.09
CA GLN A 205 -5.32 -2.77 -12.28
C GLN A 205 -5.23 -3.78 -13.42
N ALA A 206 -4.56 -3.44 -14.52
CA ALA A 206 -4.30 -4.36 -15.61
C ALA A 206 -3.46 -5.59 -15.17
N GLY A 207 -2.60 -5.43 -14.16
CA GLY A 207 -1.86 -6.52 -13.52
C GLY A 207 -2.55 -7.16 -12.32
N GLY A 208 -3.84 -6.87 -12.07
CA GLY A 208 -4.63 -7.51 -11.02
C GLY A 208 -4.54 -6.86 -9.64
N PHE A 209 -3.99 -5.65 -9.54
CA PHE A 209 -3.98 -4.90 -8.28
C PHE A 209 -5.21 -4.01 -8.14
N ARG A 210 -5.64 -3.77 -6.90
CA ARG A 210 -6.71 -2.84 -6.55
C ARG A 210 -6.14 -1.65 -5.76
N ASP A 211 -6.57 -0.45 -6.11
CA ASP A 211 -6.18 0.78 -5.42
C ASP A 211 -6.88 0.94 -4.06
N TYR A 212 -6.20 1.65 -3.15
CA TYR A 212 -6.84 2.24 -1.98
C TYR A 212 -7.14 3.72 -2.23
N LYS A 213 -8.43 4.07 -2.26
CA LYS A 213 -8.91 5.38 -2.75
C LYS A 213 -8.36 6.60 -2.02
N MET A 214 -7.85 6.43 -0.79
CA MET A 214 -7.32 7.52 0.03
C MET A 214 -5.84 7.79 -0.24
N GLU A 215 -5.15 6.88 -0.92
CA GLU A 215 -3.71 6.91 -1.14
C GLU A 215 -3.42 6.53 -2.59
N TRP A 216 -3.14 7.51 -3.46
CA TRP A 216 -2.94 7.25 -4.90
C TRP A 216 -1.82 6.26 -5.22
N TRP A 217 -0.88 6.06 -4.28
CA TRP A 217 0.28 5.19 -4.41
C TRP A 217 0.03 3.74 -3.97
N HIS A 218 -1.08 3.45 -3.27
CA HIS A 218 -1.28 2.20 -2.53
C HIS A 218 -2.11 1.17 -3.29
N PHE A 219 -1.55 -0.02 -3.48
CA PHE A 219 -2.16 -1.09 -4.28
C PHE A 219 -1.99 -2.46 -3.64
N THR A 220 -3.06 -3.28 -3.66
CA THR A 220 -3.02 -4.67 -3.18
C THR A 220 -3.44 -5.64 -4.29
N LEU A 221 -2.67 -6.72 -4.50
CA LEU A 221 -3.05 -7.78 -5.43
C LEU A 221 -4.36 -8.43 -4.99
N ASP A 222 -5.30 -8.62 -5.91
CA ASP A 222 -6.63 -9.14 -5.63
C ASP A 222 -7.01 -10.32 -6.55
N PRO A 223 -7.34 -11.50 -6.00
CA PRO A 223 -7.31 -11.84 -4.57
C PRO A 223 -5.88 -11.91 -4.02
N ALA A 224 -5.69 -11.43 -2.79
CA ALA A 224 -4.42 -11.60 -2.09
C ALA A 224 -4.15 -13.10 -1.83
N PRO A 225 -2.90 -13.60 -1.95
CA PRO A 225 -2.63 -15.04 -1.81
C PRO A 225 -2.93 -15.60 -0.40
N SER A 226 -2.72 -14.80 0.64
CA SER A 226 -2.88 -15.22 2.05
C SER A 226 -3.53 -14.11 2.92
N PRO A 227 -4.78 -13.71 2.65
CA PRO A 227 -5.39 -12.51 3.23
C PRO A 227 -5.57 -12.57 4.77
N GLY A 228 -5.55 -13.77 5.37
CA GLY A 228 -5.65 -13.98 6.82
C GLY A 228 -4.30 -14.14 7.54
N VAL A 229 -3.17 -14.04 6.83
CA VAL A 229 -1.83 -14.24 7.40
C VAL A 229 -1.02 -12.96 7.26
N ALA A 230 -0.40 -12.53 8.36
CA ALA A 230 0.59 -11.46 8.38
C ALA A 230 1.97 -12.01 8.76
N PHE A 231 3.05 -11.33 8.39
CA PHE A 231 4.42 -11.75 8.65
C PHE A 231 5.19 -10.69 9.45
N ASP A 232 6.11 -11.12 10.32
CA ASP A 232 6.97 -10.23 11.12
C ASP A 232 8.47 -10.57 10.96
N ILE A 233 8.90 -10.77 9.73
CA ILE A 233 10.27 -11.06 9.32
C ILE A 233 10.97 -9.72 9.01
N PRO A 234 12.17 -9.43 9.54
CA PRO A 234 12.91 -8.22 9.14
C PRO A 234 13.27 -8.20 7.65
N VAL A 235 13.19 -7.02 7.04
CA VAL A 235 13.65 -6.75 5.67
C VAL A 235 15.16 -6.52 5.70
N ARG A 236 15.97 -7.44 5.14
CA ARG A 236 17.45 -7.45 5.29
C ARG A 236 18.18 -7.94 4.05
#